data_AF-A0A4Z1HRR5-F1
#
_entry.id   AF-A0A4Z1HRR5-F1
#
_cell.length_a   1.000
_cell.length_b   1.000
_cell.length_c   1.000
_cell.angle_alpha   90.00
_cell.angle_beta   90.00
_cell.angle_gamma   90.00
#
_symmetry.space_group_name_H-M   'P 1'
#
loop_
_entity.id
_entity.type
_entity.pdbx_description
1 polymer ?
#
loop_
_entity_poly.entity_id
_entity_poly.type
_entity_poly.pdbx_seq_one_letter_code
_entity_poly.pdbx_strand_id
1 'polypeptide(L)'
;MISEICGAPIDQIRDSAALQDLGVDSLSAVELKSELEDAFSIEIDDDDLSLESTVKEILKYLGIEAIQQQQKPITVISNGNTSLSNSSERAIESLPVVLANPMDIIEKCQAAFEPAAKKLGYINYWSEVGPKQDELLIAYIAEAFRTLDVDLWKLGNGQKLPDITYLPKHSKVMARYLEILQTGEIIEKKGNKYLRTSRSLSNMSSNDLLQNLLRQYPAYAAESRLMELTGPKLASCLIGKADPVALIFGNPTAQRIMGDYYTTSPMLGTLTEQLVDFMRQIVIDSTGHRPIRILEVGAGFGGTTTRLAEVLREVGRPVEYTFTDISPSLVRNAKAKFTRYDWMKFQTFNLEKDIPANMRGQYDIAIGTNCVHATTNKTSSTARLKETLRDGGFVVLSEVTKLIDWYDVVYGLLDGWWLGNDTDYPLQPPGFWMECFKKAGFASASCTEGPTPDSNTQRLLVASTKLLKTPSREDTTKRESKLGQKIDTVTYKIVDGVEVLADIFLPEMAPINPMPIALMIHGGGHMTLSRKAIRPAQTSLLLANNIIPVSLDYRLCPEVDLINGPIADLRDAYIWAQTKLPGLVSDKGIKIDPTKIVMIG
;
A
#
# COMPACT_ATOMS: atom_id res chain seq x y z
N MET A 1 19.96 19.58 -14.89
CA MET A 1 20.12 19.28 -13.45
C MET A 1 19.18 20.17 -12.64
N ILE A 2 19.58 21.35 -12.11
CA ILE A 2 18.68 22.16 -11.23
C ILE A 2 17.30 22.41 -11.85
N SER A 3 17.25 22.92 -13.08
CA SER A 3 15.99 23.16 -13.82
C SER A 3 15.15 21.90 -14.05
N GLU A 4 15.79 20.75 -14.26
CA GLU A 4 15.08 19.49 -14.48
C GLU A 4 14.45 18.98 -13.19
N ILE A 5 15.17 19.12 -12.07
CA ILE A 5 14.75 18.65 -10.75
C ILE A 5 13.67 19.55 -10.13
N CYS A 6 13.83 20.86 -10.22
CA CYS A 6 12.85 21.79 -9.66
C CYS A 6 11.65 22.04 -10.60
N GLY A 7 11.75 21.62 -11.86
CA GLY A 7 10.73 21.84 -12.88
C GLY A 7 10.58 23.29 -13.33
N ALA A 8 11.46 24.20 -12.89
CA ALA A 8 11.43 25.60 -13.30
C ALA A 8 12.23 25.79 -14.61
N PRO A 9 11.73 26.59 -15.57
CA PRO A 9 12.48 26.96 -16.77
C PRO A 9 13.83 27.62 -16.44
N ILE A 10 14.88 27.34 -17.22
CA ILE A 10 16.23 27.86 -16.99
C ILE A 10 16.26 29.39 -16.88
N ASP A 11 15.45 30.09 -17.67
CA ASP A 11 15.34 31.56 -17.69
C ASP A 11 14.65 32.15 -16.45
N GLN A 12 14.03 31.33 -15.62
CA GLN A 12 13.38 31.73 -14.37
C GLN A 12 14.24 31.45 -13.12
N ILE A 13 15.34 30.72 -13.27
CA ILE A 13 16.23 30.36 -12.16
C ILE A 13 17.28 31.46 -11.98
N ARG A 14 17.29 32.06 -10.79
CA ARG A 14 18.25 33.12 -10.43
C ARG A 14 19.38 32.54 -9.59
N ASP A 15 20.60 33.07 -9.78
CA ASP A 15 21.78 32.75 -8.97
C ASP A 15 21.56 32.82 -7.46
N SER A 16 20.72 33.77 -7.01
CA SER A 16 20.40 33.99 -5.60
C SER A 16 19.28 33.12 -5.05
N ALA A 17 18.62 32.29 -5.88
CA ALA A 17 17.54 31.43 -5.42
C ALA A 17 18.11 30.26 -4.63
N ALA A 18 17.57 30.00 -3.44
CA ALA A 18 17.85 28.77 -2.70
C ALA A 18 17.09 27.59 -3.34
N LEU A 19 17.60 26.37 -3.19
CA LEU A 19 16.94 25.17 -3.72
C LEU A 19 15.49 25.03 -3.23
N GLN A 20 15.24 25.28 -1.95
CA GLN A 20 13.87 25.25 -1.39
C GLN A 20 12.91 26.26 -2.04
N ASP A 21 13.41 27.45 -2.42
CA ASP A 21 12.58 28.50 -3.04
C ASP A 21 12.20 28.13 -4.48
N LEU A 22 12.99 27.24 -5.10
CA LEU A 22 12.70 26.65 -6.41
C LEU A 22 11.75 25.44 -6.29
N GLY A 23 11.33 25.07 -5.08
CA GLY A 23 10.46 23.92 -4.84
C GLY A 23 11.18 22.58 -4.82
N VAL A 24 12.50 22.58 -4.64
CA VAL A 24 13.28 21.36 -4.38
C VAL A 24 13.02 20.93 -2.94
N ASP A 25 12.53 19.70 -2.76
CA ASP A 25 12.39 19.07 -1.44
C ASP A 25 13.62 18.21 -1.11
N SER A 26 13.68 17.64 0.09
CA SER A 26 14.82 16.83 0.54
C SER A 26 15.13 15.64 -0.37
N LEU A 27 14.09 15.03 -0.97
CA LEU A 27 14.27 13.91 -1.90
C LEU A 27 14.91 14.39 -3.21
N SER A 28 14.37 15.47 -3.76
CA SER A 28 14.86 16.13 -4.97
C SER A 28 16.28 16.68 -4.79
N ALA A 29 16.64 17.09 -3.57
CA ALA A 29 17.99 17.54 -3.23
C ALA A 29 19.00 16.39 -3.23
N VAL A 30 18.63 15.21 -2.71
CA VAL A 30 19.46 14.00 -2.78
C VAL A 30 19.64 13.54 -4.23
N GLU A 31 18.58 13.61 -5.04
CA GLU A 31 18.67 13.34 -6.48
C GLU A 31 19.61 14.34 -7.17
N LEU A 32 19.49 15.63 -6.86
CA LEU A 32 20.38 16.67 -7.40
C LEU A 32 21.83 16.42 -7.03
N LYS A 33 22.10 16.08 -5.76
CA LYS A 33 23.43 15.73 -5.28
C LYS A 33 24.03 14.60 -6.12
N SER A 34 23.31 13.49 -6.23
CA SER A 34 23.75 12.33 -7.01
C SER A 34 23.97 12.67 -8.49
N GLU A 35 23.10 13.48 -9.11
CA GLU A 35 23.30 13.92 -10.49
C GLU A 35 24.55 14.79 -10.66
N LEU A 36 24.85 15.64 -9.69
CA LEU A 36 26.05 16.49 -9.70
C LEU A 36 27.32 15.65 -9.51
N GLU A 37 27.32 14.73 -8.56
CA GLU A 37 28.43 13.79 -8.33
C GLU A 37 28.75 12.98 -9.59
N ASP A 38 27.72 12.39 -10.22
CA ASP A 38 27.88 11.62 -11.45
C ASP A 38 28.39 12.49 -12.61
N ALA A 39 27.80 13.67 -12.81
CA ALA A 39 28.11 14.49 -13.97
C ALA A 39 29.49 15.16 -13.89
N PHE A 40 29.93 15.50 -12.68
CA PHE A 40 31.22 16.16 -12.45
C PHE A 40 32.30 15.21 -11.93
N SER A 41 31.96 13.94 -11.66
CA SER A 41 32.86 12.94 -11.08
C SER A 41 33.52 13.43 -9.79
N ILE A 42 32.70 14.01 -8.91
CA ILE A 42 33.08 14.52 -7.59
C ILE A 42 32.31 13.79 -6.48
N GLU A 43 32.72 13.97 -5.23
CA GLU A 43 32.00 13.53 -4.04
C GLU A 43 31.63 14.79 -3.25
N ILE A 44 30.35 14.95 -2.92
CA ILE A 44 29.82 16.11 -2.20
C ILE A 44 29.53 15.65 -0.77
N ASP A 45 29.98 16.38 0.26
CA ASP A 45 29.61 16.06 1.65
C ASP A 45 28.11 16.33 1.88
N ASP A 46 27.46 15.58 2.76
CA ASP A 46 26.04 15.78 3.09
C ASP A 46 25.78 17.18 3.70
N ASP A 47 26.80 17.80 4.30
CA ASP A 47 26.73 19.16 4.84
C ASP A 47 26.99 20.26 3.78
N ASP A 48 27.55 19.91 2.61
CA ASP A 48 27.97 20.87 1.58
C ASP A 48 26.83 21.28 0.62
N LEU A 49 25.79 20.45 0.49
CA LEU A 49 24.61 20.72 -0.33
C LEU A 49 23.34 20.58 0.50
N SER A 50 22.75 21.71 0.90
CA SER A 50 21.51 21.77 1.67
C SER A 50 20.38 22.45 0.90
N LEU A 51 19.15 22.35 1.40
CA LEU A 51 18.00 23.05 0.83
C LEU A 51 18.16 24.59 0.84
N GLU A 52 19.02 25.11 1.70
CA GLU A 52 19.34 26.54 1.80
C GLU A 52 20.43 26.97 0.80
N SER A 53 21.17 26.02 0.22
CA SER A 53 22.21 26.32 -0.77
C SER A 53 21.61 27.05 -1.98
N THR A 54 22.23 28.17 -2.35
CA THR A 54 21.85 28.94 -3.53
C THR A 54 22.44 28.36 -4.81
N VAL A 55 21.80 28.61 -5.95
CA VAL A 55 22.32 28.20 -7.27
C VAL A 55 23.76 28.68 -7.46
N LYS A 56 24.09 29.90 -7.04
CA LYS A 56 25.45 30.45 -7.11
C LYS A 56 26.46 29.70 -6.27
N GLU A 57 26.10 29.29 -5.06
CA GLU A 57 26.99 28.52 -4.17
C GLU A 57 27.27 27.14 -4.77
N ILE A 58 26.25 26.49 -5.33
CA ILE A 58 26.39 25.21 -6.03
C ILE A 58 27.31 25.35 -7.24
N LEU A 59 27.06 26.35 -8.11
CA LEU A 59 27.92 26.60 -9.27
C LEU A 59 29.37 26.89 -8.87
N LYS A 60 29.57 27.66 -7.79
CA LYS A 60 30.90 27.94 -7.24
C LYS A 60 31.58 26.68 -6.72
N TYR A 61 30.85 25.80 -6.03
CA TYR A 61 31.36 24.51 -5.55
C TYR A 61 31.84 23.64 -6.71
N LEU A 62 31.08 23.61 -7.81
CA LEU A 62 31.40 22.86 -9.03
C LEU A 62 32.52 23.50 -9.88
N GLY A 63 33.08 24.63 -9.45
CA GLY A 63 34.09 25.37 -10.23
C GLY A 63 33.54 25.99 -11.52
N ILE A 64 32.23 26.22 -11.61
CA ILE A 64 31.55 26.82 -12.75
C ILE A 64 31.43 28.33 -12.48
N GLU A 65 32.35 29.11 -13.03
CA GLU A 65 32.20 30.58 -13.03
C GLU A 65 31.14 31.02 -14.05
N ALA A 66 30.24 31.89 -13.62
CA ALA A 66 29.16 32.42 -14.46
C ALA A 66 29.73 33.11 -15.71
N ILE A 67 29.57 32.47 -16.88
CA ILE A 67 29.81 33.14 -18.15
C ILE A 67 28.70 34.19 -18.30
N GLN A 68 29.05 35.47 -18.17
CA GLN A 68 28.20 36.57 -18.64
C GLN A 68 27.98 36.40 -20.15
N GLN A 69 26.87 35.77 -20.54
CA GLN A 69 26.48 35.71 -21.94
C GLN A 69 26.11 37.11 -22.41
N GLN A 70 27.00 37.73 -23.18
CA GLN A 70 26.66 38.84 -24.06
C GLN A 70 25.63 38.32 -25.08
N GLN A 71 24.37 38.75 -24.93
CA GLN A 71 23.36 38.58 -25.97
C GLN A 71 23.83 39.32 -27.23
N LYS A 72 24.16 38.55 -28.28
CA LYS A 72 24.24 39.09 -29.64
C LYS A 72 22.86 39.03 -30.29
N PRO A 73 22.44 40.05 -31.05
CA PRO A 73 21.13 40.06 -31.69
C PRO A 73 21.08 38.99 -32.80
N ILE A 74 20.03 38.17 -32.80
CA ILE A 74 19.73 37.27 -33.91
C ILE A 74 19.02 38.08 -35.00
N THR A 75 19.70 38.26 -36.13
CA THR A 75 19.13 38.82 -37.36
C THR A 75 18.22 37.79 -38.03
N VAL A 76 16.97 38.15 -38.24
CA VAL A 76 15.99 37.38 -39.01
C VAL A 76 16.42 37.39 -40.49
N ILE A 77 16.71 36.22 -41.05
CA ILE A 77 16.77 36.03 -42.52
C ILE A 77 15.60 35.13 -42.90
N SER A 78 14.59 35.75 -43.51
CA SER A 78 13.55 35.06 -44.26
C SER A 78 14.16 34.49 -45.54
N ASN A 79 13.97 33.19 -45.79
CA ASN A 79 13.96 32.69 -47.16
C ASN A 79 12.86 31.64 -47.26
N GLY A 80 11.81 32.00 -47.98
CA GLY A 80 10.87 31.04 -48.54
C GLY A 80 11.54 30.28 -49.67
N ASN A 81 11.25 28.99 -49.76
CA ASN A 81 10.87 28.40 -51.03
C ASN A 81 10.10 27.11 -50.81
N THR A 82 8.92 27.09 -51.40
CA THR A 82 7.99 25.99 -51.56
C THR A 82 8.54 24.94 -52.51
N SER A 83 8.43 23.67 -52.15
CA SER A 83 8.31 22.58 -53.12
C SER A 83 7.29 21.56 -52.63
N LEU A 84 6.11 21.59 -53.25
CA LEU A 84 5.05 20.60 -53.11
C LEU A 84 5.49 19.30 -53.80
N SER A 85 5.58 18.21 -53.06
CA SER A 85 5.53 16.85 -53.61
C SER A 85 4.28 16.17 -53.08
N ASN A 86 3.27 16.09 -53.94
CA ASN A 86 2.04 15.30 -53.72
C ASN A 86 2.38 13.81 -53.72
N SER A 87 2.27 13.17 -52.56
CA SER A 87 2.01 11.72 -52.47
C SER A 87 0.67 11.54 -51.78
N SER A 88 -0.36 11.34 -52.60
CA SER A 88 -1.72 11.00 -52.19
C SER A 88 -1.74 9.57 -51.64
N GLU A 89 -1.44 9.40 -50.35
CA GLU A 89 -1.90 8.24 -49.61
C GLU A 89 -3.32 8.53 -49.13
N ARG A 90 -4.27 7.73 -49.63
CA ARG A 90 -5.65 7.75 -49.17
C ARG A 90 -5.65 7.50 -47.67
N ALA A 91 -5.98 8.52 -46.88
CA ALA A 91 -6.31 8.38 -45.47
C ALA A 91 -7.50 7.42 -45.38
N ILE A 92 -7.23 6.16 -45.07
CA ILE A 92 -8.24 5.27 -44.50
C ILE A 92 -8.60 5.94 -43.18
N GLU A 93 -9.77 6.55 -43.09
CA GLU A 93 -10.29 7.08 -41.82
C GLU A 93 -10.28 5.94 -40.80
N SER A 94 -9.25 5.91 -39.96
CA SER A 94 -9.06 4.85 -38.98
C SER A 94 -10.20 4.97 -37.98
N LEU A 95 -11.06 3.95 -37.93
CA LEU A 95 -12.16 3.89 -36.96
C LEU A 95 -11.65 4.24 -35.55
N PRO A 96 -12.33 5.14 -34.82
CA PRO A 96 -11.91 5.53 -33.48
C PRO A 96 -11.86 4.29 -32.57
N VAL A 97 -10.90 4.27 -31.65
CA VAL A 97 -10.82 3.19 -30.66
C VAL A 97 -12.06 3.23 -29.79
N VAL A 98 -12.73 2.09 -29.70
CA VAL A 98 -13.76 1.84 -28.69
C VAL A 98 -13.17 0.83 -27.71
N LEU A 99 -12.85 1.31 -26.52
CA LEU A 99 -12.30 0.47 -25.46
C LEU A 99 -13.32 -0.59 -25.03
N ALA A 100 -12.81 -1.79 -24.73
CA ALA A 100 -13.57 -2.80 -24.01
C ALA A 100 -14.09 -2.25 -22.67
N ASN A 101 -15.22 -2.76 -22.18
CA ASN A 101 -15.80 -2.31 -20.92
C ASN A 101 -14.89 -2.71 -19.75
N PRO A 102 -14.23 -1.75 -19.07
CA PRO A 102 -13.30 -2.09 -18.00
C PRO A 102 -13.99 -2.68 -16.77
N MET A 103 -15.29 -2.45 -16.59
CA MET A 103 -16.08 -3.05 -15.51
C MET A 103 -16.40 -4.53 -15.73
N ASP A 104 -16.40 -5.01 -16.98
CA ASP A 104 -16.56 -6.44 -17.27
C ASP A 104 -15.21 -7.18 -17.15
N ILE A 105 -14.12 -6.50 -17.50
CA ILE A 105 -12.77 -7.08 -17.43
C ILE A 105 -12.28 -7.18 -15.99
N ILE A 106 -12.57 -6.18 -15.15
CA ILE A 106 -12.14 -6.20 -13.75
C ILE A 106 -12.67 -7.42 -13.00
N GLU A 107 -13.88 -7.91 -13.34
CA GLU A 107 -14.46 -9.11 -12.74
C GLU A 107 -13.72 -10.38 -13.17
N LYS A 108 -13.34 -10.45 -14.45
CA LYS A 108 -12.66 -11.61 -15.04
C LYS A 108 -11.21 -11.73 -14.56
N CYS A 109 -10.49 -10.61 -14.48
CA CYS A 109 -9.07 -10.61 -14.12
C CYS A 109 -8.83 -10.97 -12.64
N GLN A 110 -9.87 -11.04 -11.80
CA GLN A 110 -9.73 -11.51 -10.41
C GLN A 110 -9.16 -12.94 -10.36
N ALA A 111 -9.56 -13.79 -11.31
CA ALA A 111 -9.07 -15.17 -11.42
C ALA A 111 -7.56 -15.27 -11.76
N ALA A 112 -6.93 -14.18 -12.21
CA ALA A 112 -5.50 -14.14 -12.50
C ALA A 112 -4.64 -14.00 -11.23
N PHE A 113 -5.23 -13.62 -10.09
CA PHE A 113 -4.49 -13.37 -8.85
C PHE A 113 -3.82 -14.65 -8.32
N GLU A 114 -4.59 -15.70 -8.05
CA GLU A 114 -4.08 -16.94 -7.43
C GLU A 114 -2.97 -17.63 -8.24
N PRO A 115 -3.07 -17.77 -9.58
CA PRO A 115 -1.97 -18.28 -10.40
C PRO A 115 -0.71 -17.43 -10.32
N ALA A 116 -0.84 -16.09 -10.34
CA ALA A 116 0.28 -15.17 -10.23
C ALA A 116 0.92 -15.23 -8.83
N ALA A 117 0.10 -15.23 -7.79
CA ALA A 117 0.50 -15.36 -6.39
C ALA A 117 1.30 -16.64 -6.17
N LYS A 118 0.83 -17.77 -6.71
CA LYS A 118 1.54 -19.05 -6.64
C LYS A 118 2.87 -19.03 -7.37
N LYS A 119 2.92 -18.42 -8.56
CA LYS A 119 4.14 -18.32 -9.38
C LYS A 119 5.21 -17.47 -8.69
N LEU A 120 4.80 -16.39 -8.04
CA LEU A 120 5.71 -15.41 -7.42
C LEU A 120 6.00 -15.70 -5.94
N GLY A 121 5.30 -16.67 -5.32
CA GLY A 121 5.48 -17.02 -3.92
C GLY A 121 4.73 -16.11 -2.94
N TYR A 122 3.74 -15.34 -3.41
CA TYR A 122 2.85 -14.53 -2.57
C TYR A 122 1.71 -15.37 -2.01
N ILE A 123 2.03 -16.33 -1.14
CA ILE A 123 1.07 -17.27 -0.56
C ILE A 123 1.10 -17.12 0.96
N ASN A 124 -0.08 -17.04 1.58
CA ASN A 124 -0.26 -17.02 3.04
C ASN A 124 0.51 -15.89 3.74
N TYR A 125 0.71 -14.76 3.06
CA TYR A 125 1.52 -13.66 3.59
C TYR A 125 1.03 -13.24 4.98
N TRP A 126 -0.27 -12.97 5.13
CA TRP A 126 -0.83 -12.49 6.40
C TRP A 126 -0.78 -13.50 7.53
N SER A 127 -0.73 -14.80 7.24
CA SER A 127 -0.70 -15.85 8.27
C SER A 127 0.70 -16.36 8.59
N GLU A 128 1.67 -16.17 7.70
CA GLU A 128 3.02 -16.75 7.83
C GLU A 128 4.12 -15.68 7.84
N VAL A 129 4.16 -14.80 6.84
CA VAL A 129 5.27 -13.86 6.62
C VAL A 129 5.08 -12.55 7.40
N GLY A 130 3.88 -11.96 7.31
CA GLY A 130 3.51 -10.72 8.00
C GLY A 130 3.85 -10.75 9.50
N PRO A 131 3.42 -11.79 10.26
CA PRO A 131 3.75 -11.89 11.68
C PRO A 131 5.26 -11.93 11.98
N LYS A 132 6.09 -12.40 11.03
CA LYS A 132 7.55 -12.43 11.17
C LYS A 132 8.19 -11.09 10.84
N GLN A 133 7.62 -10.35 9.90
CA GLN A 133 8.00 -8.96 9.65
C GLN A 133 7.58 -8.06 10.82
N ASP A 134 6.41 -8.30 11.44
CA ASP A 134 5.96 -7.59 12.63
C ASP A 134 6.88 -7.88 13.82
N GLU A 135 7.35 -9.12 13.98
CA GLU A 135 8.34 -9.48 15.00
C GLU A 135 9.65 -8.69 14.82
N LEU A 136 10.17 -8.59 13.58
CA LEU A 136 11.34 -7.77 13.26
C LEU A 136 11.09 -6.27 13.51
N LEU A 137 9.94 -5.75 13.10
CA LEU A 137 9.54 -4.36 13.29
C LEU A 137 9.47 -3.99 14.78
N ILE A 138 8.82 -4.82 15.59
CA ILE A 138 8.74 -4.63 17.04
C ILE A 138 10.14 -4.66 17.66
N ALA A 139 11.03 -5.53 17.19
CA ALA A 139 12.42 -5.55 17.66
C ALA A 139 13.16 -4.24 17.34
N TYR A 140 13.03 -3.70 16.12
CA TYR A 140 13.59 -2.38 15.77
C TYR A 140 13.05 -1.26 16.66
N ILE A 141 11.73 -1.22 16.88
CA ILE A 141 11.09 -0.22 17.75
C ILE A 141 11.61 -0.36 19.19
N ALA A 142 11.65 -1.58 19.73
CA ALA A 142 12.08 -1.82 21.10
C ALA A 142 13.57 -1.49 21.30
N GLU A 143 14.44 -1.86 20.36
CA GLU A 143 15.88 -1.50 20.39
C GLU A 143 16.09 0.02 20.28
N ALA A 144 15.29 0.69 19.46
CA ALA A 144 15.31 2.14 19.36
C ALA A 144 14.86 2.80 20.67
N PHE A 145 13.75 2.35 21.26
CA PHE A 145 13.26 2.86 22.54
C PHE A 145 14.29 2.66 23.65
N ARG A 146 14.96 1.51 23.69
CA ARG A 146 16.05 1.25 24.64
C ARG A 146 17.22 2.22 24.46
N THR A 147 17.55 2.58 23.23
CA THR A 147 18.57 3.61 22.91
C THR A 147 18.12 5.02 23.33
N LEU A 148 16.81 5.24 23.40
CA LEU A 148 16.16 6.47 23.87
C LEU A 148 15.71 6.36 25.34
N ASP A 149 16.46 5.61 26.14
CA ASP A 149 16.30 5.43 27.60
C ASP A 149 14.98 4.78 28.07
N VAL A 150 14.26 4.10 27.17
CA VAL A 150 13.02 3.36 27.47
C VAL A 150 13.19 1.87 27.16
N ASP A 151 13.60 1.10 28.17
CA ASP A 151 13.88 -0.33 28.04
C ASP A 151 12.63 -1.21 28.26
N LEU A 152 11.96 -1.58 27.17
CA LEU A 152 10.74 -2.40 27.21
C LEU A 152 10.96 -3.83 27.75
N TRP A 153 12.20 -4.34 27.78
CA TRP A 153 12.53 -5.65 28.37
C TRP A 153 12.61 -5.60 29.90
N LYS A 154 12.90 -4.42 30.47
CA LYS A 154 12.98 -4.23 31.93
C LYS A 154 11.67 -3.79 32.56
N LEU A 155 10.77 -3.17 31.79
CA LEU A 155 9.47 -2.76 32.31
C LEU A 155 8.62 -3.99 32.65
N GLY A 156 8.07 -4.00 33.86
CA GLY A 156 7.14 -5.01 34.35
C GLY A 156 5.69 -4.73 33.96
N ASN A 157 4.84 -5.76 34.04
CA ASN A 157 3.41 -5.65 33.76
C ASN A 157 2.74 -4.53 34.59
N GLY A 158 1.95 -3.69 33.92
CA GLY A 158 1.26 -2.54 34.51
C GLY A 158 2.12 -1.29 34.71
N GLN A 159 3.44 -1.35 34.50
CA GLN A 159 4.30 -0.17 34.61
C GLN A 159 4.01 0.82 33.48
N LYS A 160 3.98 2.12 33.82
CA LYS A 160 3.79 3.18 32.84
C LYS A 160 5.00 3.25 31.92
N LEU A 161 4.75 3.32 30.62
CA LEU A 161 5.77 3.66 29.63
C LEU A 161 6.26 5.10 29.90
N PRO A 162 7.57 5.34 30.09
CA PRO A 162 8.13 6.68 30.16
C PRO A 162 7.93 7.44 28.84
N ASP A 163 8.07 8.77 28.90
CA ASP A 163 7.97 9.59 27.71
C ASP A 163 9.24 9.42 26.85
N ILE A 164 9.07 9.15 25.56
CA ILE A 164 10.16 8.90 24.62
C ILE A 164 10.52 10.23 23.96
N THR A 165 11.81 10.56 23.92
CA THR A 165 12.29 11.80 23.29
C THR A 165 12.49 11.59 21.79
N TYR A 166 11.86 12.42 20.96
CA TYR A 166 11.98 12.43 19.50
C TYR A 166 11.67 13.82 18.94
N LEU A 167 12.07 14.10 17.69
CA LEU A 167 11.78 15.36 17.02
C LEU A 167 10.28 15.50 16.72
N PRO A 168 9.65 16.69 16.89
CA PRO A 168 8.21 16.87 16.71
C PRO A 168 7.66 16.40 15.35
N LYS A 169 8.47 16.48 14.28
CA LYS A 169 8.11 15.99 12.94
C LYS A 169 7.76 14.49 12.89
N HIS A 170 8.29 13.70 13.84
CA HIS A 170 8.04 12.26 13.93
C HIS A 170 6.83 11.88 14.79
N SER A 171 5.99 12.84 15.20
CA SER A 171 4.79 12.57 16.03
C SER A 171 3.82 11.56 15.39
N LYS A 172 3.57 11.66 14.08
CA LYS A 172 2.67 10.75 13.34
C LYS A 172 3.20 9.31 13.33
N VAL A 173 4.48 9.11 13.00
CA VAL A 173 5.08 7.78 12.99
C VAL A 173 5.25 7.19 14.39
N MET A 174 5.52 8.03 15.41
CA MET A 174 5.55 7.57 16.79
C MET A 174 4.19 7.08 17.28
N ALA A 175 3.10 7.74 16.88
CA ALA A 175 1.75 7.25 17.17
C ALA A 175 1.51 5.86 16.54
N ARG A 176 2.00 5.64 15.31
CA ARG A 176 1.97 4.34 14.65
C ARG A 176 2.80 3.28 15.37
N TYR A 177 4.02 3.58 15.81
CA TYR A 177 4.82 2.63 16.58
C TYR A 177 4.15 2.23 17.90
N LEU A 178 3.50 3.17 18.58
CA LEU A 178 2.71 2.85 19.77
C LEU A 178 1.51 1.96 19.43
N GLU A 179 0.80 2.21 18.33
CA GLU A 179 -0.28 1.35 17.85
C GLU A 179 0.21 -0.05 17.49
N ILE A 180 1.34 -0.19 16.80
CA ILE A 180 1.98 -1.47 16.46
C ILE A 180 2.33 -2.24 17.74
N LEU A 181 2.93 -1.59 18.73
CA LEU A 181 3.22 -2.20 20.03
C LEU A 181 1.94 -2.61 20.78
N GLN A 182 0.83 -1.89 20.61
CA GLN A 182 -0.47 -2.28 21.17
C GLN A 182 -1.05 -3.51 20.47
N THR A 183 -1.04 -3.53 19.14
CA THR A 183 -1.50 -4.66 18.33
C THR A 183 -0.68 -5.92 18.61
N GLY A 184 0.64 -5.78 18.81
CA GLY A 184 1.53 -6.85 19.28
C GLY A 184 1.38 -7.21 20.76
N GLU A 185 0.39 -6.61 21.46
CA GLU A 185 0.11 -6.78 22.88
C GLU A 185 1.31 -6.48 23.80
N ILE A 186 2.31 -5.71 23.36
CA ILE A 186 3.48 -5.33 24.17
C ILE A 186 3.11 -4.23 25.17
N ILE A 187 2.26 -3.30 24.74
CA ILE A 187 1.72 -2.23 25.58
C ILE A 187 0.18 -2.19 25.47
N GLU A 188 -0.47 -1.59 26.45
CA GLU A 188 -1.90 -1.29 26.42
C GLU A 188 -2.14 0.19 26.74
N LYS A 189 -3.19 0.77 26.18
CA LYS A 189 -3.59 2.16 26.48
C LYS A 189 -4.68 2.17 27.55
N LYS A 190 -4.41 2.83 28.68
CA LYS A 190 -5.40 3.11 29.74
C LYS A 190 -5.53 4.62 29.93
N GLY A 191 -6.65 5.18 29.45
CA GLY A 191 -6.84 6.63 29.37
C GLY A 191 -5.79 7.28 28.47
N ASN A 192 -5.06 8.27 28.99
CA ASN A 192 -3.98 8.96 28.27
C ASN A 192 -2.59 8.36 28.53
N LYS A 193 -2.50 7.15 29.09
CA LYS A 193 -1.23 6.51 29.44
C LYS A 193 -1.08 5.18 28.72
N TYR A 194 0.16 4.89 28.32
CA TYR A 194 0.57 3.59 27.84
C TYR A 194 1.20 2.80 28.98
N LEU A 195 0.78 1.55 29.16
CA LEU A 195 1.28 0.64 30.19
C LEU A 195 1.89 -0.59 29.53
N ARG A 196 2.97 -1.11 30.09
CA ARG A 196 3.56 -2.38 29.68
C ARG A 196 2.63 -3.54 30.06
N THR A 197 2.42 -4.49 29.15
CA THR A 197 1.64 -5.72 29.44
C THR A 197 2.51 -6.84 30.03
N SER A 198 1.93 -8.02 30.27
CA SER A 198 2.66 -9.24 30.62
C SER A 198 3.29 -9.97 29.42
N ARG A 199 3.05 -9.53 28.18
CA ARG A 199 3.57 -10.19 26.96
C ARG A 199 5.09 -10.03 26.89
N SER A 200 5.85 -11.12 26.84
CA SER A 200 7.31 -11.05 26.68
C SER A 200 7.71 -10.59 25.28
N LEU A 201 8.75 -9.75 25.20
CA LEU A 201 9.43 -9.43 23.95
C LEU A 201 10.41 -10.55 23.57
N SER A 202 10.69 -10.70 22.28
CA SER A 202 11.76 -11.60 21.84
C SER A 202 13.11 -11.15 22.41
N ASN A 203 13.94 -12.11 22.82
CA ASN A 203 15.32 -11.84 23.24
C ASN A 203 16.31 -11.89 22.07
N MET A 204 15.85 -12.24 20.87
CA MET A 204 16.66 -12.18 19.67
C MET A 204 16.90 -10.73 19.26
N SER A 205 18.09 -10.43 18.74
CA SER A 205 18.36 -9.12 18.16
C SER A 205 17.57 -8.92 16.87
N SER A 206 17.28 -7.66 16.51
CA SER A 206 16.69 -7.32 15.22
C SER A 206 17.52 -7.87 14.05
N ASN A 207 18.86 -7.89 14.18
CA ASN A 207 19.74 -8.50 13.19
C ASN A 207 19.52 -10.02 13.05
N ASP A 208 19.39 -10.77 14.16
CA ASP A 208 19.14 -12.21 14.09
C ASP A 208 17.76 -12.52 13.49
N LEU A 209 16.75 -11.72 13.83
CA LEU A 209 15.42 -11.81 13.25
C LEU A 209 15.44 -11.53 11.74
N LEU A 210 16.18 -10.52 11.30
CA LEU A 210 16.39 -10.20 9.90
C LEU A 210 17.08 -11.37 9.17
N GLN A 211 18.18 -11.92 9.71
CA GLN A 211 18.86 -13.05 9.09
C GLN A 211 17.96 -14.30 9.01
N ASN A 212 17.08 -14.50 9.99
CA ASN A 212 16.10 -15.58 9.96
C ASN A 212 15.04 -15.35 8.87
N LEU A 213 14.50 -14.14 8.73
CA LEU A 213 13.57 -13.77 7.65
C LEU A 213 14.19 -14.02 6.28
N LEU A 214 15.42 -13.53 6.05
CA LEU A 214 16.13 -13.72 4.77
C LEU A 214 16.36 -15.20 4.44
N ARG A 215 16.55 -16.05 5.44
CA ARG A 215 16.76 -17.50 5.26
C ARG A 215 15.46 -18.28 5.06
N GLN A 216 14.42 -17.96 5.83
CA GLN A 216 13.15 -18.69 5.83
C GLN A 216 12.22 -18.23 4.69
N TYR A 217 12.27 -16.94 4.36
CA TYR A 217 11.40 -16.31 3.37
C TYR A 217 12.22 -15.53 2.32
N PRO A 218 13.12 -16.20 1.56
CA PRO A 218 14.00 -15.53 0.60
C PRO A 218 13.24 -14.79 -0.52
N ALA A 219 12.00 -15.18 -0.81
CA ALA A 219 11.14 -14.46 -1.75
C ALA A 219 10.81 -13.03 -1.27
N TYR A 220 10.82 -12.78 0.04
CA TYR A 220 10.55 -11.48 0.66
C TYR A 220 11.84 -10.78 1.13
N ALA A 221 12.96 -11.12 0.50
CA ALA A 221 14.25 -10.52 0.82
C ALA A 221 14.26 -9.01 0.54
N ALA A 222 13.58 -8.56 -0.51
CA ALA A 222 13.55 -7.14 -0.87
C ALA A 222 12.87 -6.29 0.22
N GLU A 223 11.73 -6.73 0.74
CA GLU A 223 11.04 -6.11 1.88
C GLU A 223 11.92 -6.09 3.12
N SER A 224 12.56 -7.23 3.44
CA SER A 224 13.40 -7.37 4.63
C SER A 224 14.65 -6.48 4.56
N ARG A 225 15.28 -6.37 3.39
CA ARG A 225 16.41 -5.47 3.14
C ARG A 225 16.00 -4.01 3.14
N LEU A 226 14.78 -3.71 2.71
CA LEU A 226 14.25 -2.36 2.77
C LEU A 226 14.05 -1.90 4.23
N MET A 227 13.52 -2.78 5.09
CA MET A 227 13.45 -2.53 6.54
C MET A 227 14.84 -2.32 7.18
N GLU A 228 15.87 -3.03 6.70
CA GLU A 228 17.25 -2.94 7.19
C GLU A 228 17.89 -1.57 6.95
N LEU A 229 17.46 -0.80 5.94
CA LEU A 229 18.04 0.52 5.63
C LEU A 229 17.91 1.50 6.79
N THR A 230 16.77 1.48 7.48
CA THR A 230 16.40 2.44 8.52
C THR A 230 16.23 1.82 9.89
N GLY A 231 15.77 0.57 9.98
CA GLY A 231 15.45 -0.11 11.24
C GLY A 231 16.59 -0.05 12.28
N PRO A 232 17.82 -0.47 11.96
CA PRO A 232 18.96 -0.41 12.89
C PRO A 232 19.34 1.03 13.31
N LYS A 233 18.95 2.04 12.53
CA LYS A 233 19.23 3.47 12.78
C LYS A 233 18.00 4.23 13.28
N LEU A 234 16.90 3.54 13.62
CA LEU A 234 15.61 4.16 13.93
C LEU A 234 15.71 5.22 15.05
N ALA A 235 16.41 4.92 16.15
CA ALA A 235 16.60 5.90 17.22
C ALA A 235 17.34 7.16 16.73
N SER A 236 18.40 7.00 15.94
CA SER A 236 19.15 8.12 15.37
C SER A 236 18.29 8.96 14.45
N CYS A 237 17.43 8.34 13.62
CA CYS A 237 16.47 9.07 12.78
C CYS A 237 15.49 9.88 13.63
N LEU A 238 14.89 9.25 14.65
CA LEU A 238 13.88 9.88 15.51
C LEU A 238 14.39 11.13 16.26
N ILE A 239 15.70 11.22 16.51
CA ILE A 239 16.32 12.39 17.18
C ILE A 239 17.15 13.27 16.24
N GLY A 240 17.12 13.01 14.93
CA GLY A 240 17.82 13.83 13.93
C GLY A 240 19.34 13.62 13.83
N LYS A 241 19.88 12.52 14.35
CA LYS A 241 21.29 12.13 14.19
C LYS A 241 21.59 11.37 12.90
N ALA A 242 20.55 10.91 12.20
CA ALA A 242 20.65 10.29 10.88
C ALA A 242 19.50 10.79 10.02
N ASP A 243 19.77 11.07 8.75
CA ASP A 243 18.74 11.45 7.79
C ASP A 243 18.13 10.20 7.10
N PRO A 244 16.83 9.91 7.31
CA PRO A 244 16.18 8.79 6.65
C PRO A 244 16.13 8.93 5.12
N VAL A 245 16.15 10.15 4.55
CA VAL A 245 16.16 10.34 3.09
C VAL A 245 17.50 9.83 2.53
N ALA A 246 18.62 10.29 3.09
CA ALA A 246 19.96 9.82 2.70
C ALA A 246 20.12 8.29 2.86
N LEU A 247 19.55 7.68 3.91
CA LEU A 247 19.61 6.22 4.11
C LEU A 247 18.89 5.42 3.03
N ILE A 248 17.78 5.96 2.50
CA ILE A 248 16.91 5.26 1.54
C ILE A 248 17.31 5.56 0.09
N PHE A 249 17.76 6.79 -0.20
CA PHE A 249 17.98 7.28 -1.56
C PHE A 249 19.41 7.73 -1.85
N GLY A 250 20.22 7.99 -0.82
CA GLY A 250 21.50 8.71 -0.93
C GLY A 250 22.67 7.88 -1.43
N ASN A 251 22.51 6.58 -1.73
CA ASN A 251 23.59 5.80 -2.34
C ASN A 251 23.08 4.71 -3.31
N PRO A 252 23.93 4.23 -4.23
CA PRO A 252 23.54 3.25 -5.25
C PRO A 252 23.07 1.91 -4.68
N THR A 253 23.51 1.50 -3.49
CA THR A 253 23.07 0.25 -2.86
C THR A 253 21.64 0.39 -2.33
N ALA A 254 21.34 1.49 -1.66
CA ALA A 254 20.00 1.79 -1.17
C ALA A 254 18.99 1.94 -2.32
N GLN A 255 19.38 2.64 -3.39
CA GLN A 255 18.56 2.74 -4.60
C GLN A 255 18.28 1.38 -5.26
N ARG A 256 19.27 0.47 -5.25
CA ARG A 256 19.07 -0.90 -5.74
C ARG A 256 18.10 -1.69 -4.87
N ILE A 257 18.22 -1.61 -3.54
CA ILE A 257 17.29 -2.26 -2.61
C ILE A 257 15.85 -1.75 -2.83
N MET A 258 15.68 -0.44 -3.02
CA MET A 258 14.38 0.14 -3.36
C MET A 258 13.85 -0.36 -4.70
N GLY A 259 14.71 -0.38 -5.73
CA GLY A 259 14.37 -0.90 -7.05
C GLY A 259 13.98 -2.38 -7.01
N ASP A 260 14.71 -3.20 -6.27
CA ASP A 260 14.41 -4.62 -6.07
C ASP A 260 13.03 -4.79 -5.41
N TYR A 261 12.70 -3.99 -4.38
CA TYR A 261 11.37 -4.04 -3.77
C TYR A 261 10.26 -3.78 -4.80
N TYR A 262 10.34 -2.70 -5.58
CA TYR A 262 9.33 -2.36 -6.58
C TYR A 262 9.30 -3.28 -7.81
N THR A 263 10.33 -4.09 -8.04
CA THR A 263 10.43 -4.94 -9.25
C THR A 263 10.38 -6.43 -8.97
N THR A 264 10.72 -6.89 -7.77
CA THR A 264 10.82 -8.31 -7.42
C THR A 264 9.96 -8.73 -6.24
N SER A 265 9.34 -7.81 -5.50
CA SER A 265 8.43 -8.15 -4.40
C SER A 265 7.34 -9.14 -4.88
N PRO A 266 7.14 -10.29 -4.21
CA PRO A 266 6.04 -11.20 -4.51
C PRO A 266 4.69 -10.51 -4.42
N MET A 267 4.53 -9.64 -3.41
CA MET A 267 3.32 -8.88 -3.18
C MET A 267 3.04 -7.93 -4.35
N LEU A 268 3.96 -7.03 -4.68
CA LEU A 268 3.76 -6.04 -5.77
C LEU A 268 3.72 -6.70 -7.16
N GLY A 269 4.55 -7.72 -7.37
CA GLY A 269 4.60 -8.48 -8.61
C GLY A 269 3.28 -9.20 -8.90
N THR A 270 2.62 -9.75 -7.89
CA THR A 270 1.33 -10.45 -8.06
C THR A 270 0.25 -9.49 -8.56
N LEU A 271 0.14 -8.29 -7.98
CA LEU A 271 -0.81 -7.30 -8.47
C LEU A 271 -0.41 -6.77 -9.85
N THR A 272 0.89 -6.64 -10.13
CA THR A 272 1.39 -6.28 -11.47
C THR A 272 0.94 -7.30 -12.51
N GLU A 273 1.02 -8.61 -12.24
CA GLU A 273 0.52 -9.63 -13.18
C GLU A 273 -1.02 -9.56 -13.34
N GLN A 274 -1.77 -9.23 -12.29
CA GLN A 274 -3.22 -8.98 -12.40
C GLN A 274 -3.53 -7.76 -13.28
N LEU A 275 -2.79 -6.65 -13.12
CA LEU A 275 -2.89 -5.47 -13.99
C LEU A 275 -2.54 -5.82 -15.44
N VAL A 276 -1.51 -6.63 -15.64
CA VAL A 276 -1.09 -7.07 -16.97
C VAL A 276 -2.17 -7.92 -17.63
N ASP A 277 -2.83 -8.82 -16.91
CA ASP A 277 -3.95 -9.60 -17.42
C ASP A 277 -5.15 -8.73 -17.77
N PHE A 278 -5.50 -7.79 -16.87
CA PHE A 278 -6.53 -6.79 -17.12
C PHE A 278 -6.24 -5.98 -18.41
N MET A 279 -5.04 -5.43 -18.53
CA MET A 279 -4.63 -4.64 -19.69
C MET A 279 -4.57 -5.46 -20.97
N ARG A 280 -4.10 -6.71 -20.91
CA ARG A 280 -4.12 -7.65 -22.04
C ARG A 280 -5.53 -7.80 -22.58
N GLN A 281 -6.49 -8.10 -21.71
CA GLN A 281 -7.87 -8.35 -22.11
C GLN A 281 -8.53 -7.07 -22.64
N ILE A 282 -8.27 -5.90 -22.02
CA ILE A 282 -8.73 -4.60 -22.54
C ILE A 282 -8.26 -4.40 -23.99
N VAL A 283 -6.97 -4.61 -24.26
CA VAL A 283 -6.38 -4.34 -25.57
C VAL A 283 -6.89 -5.33 -26.63
N ILE A 284 -7.07 -6.60 -26.27
CA ILE A 284 -7.63 -7.65 -27.16
C ILE A 284 -9.10 -7.36 -27.49
N ASP A 285 -9.93 -7.05 -26.49
CA ASP A 285 -11.38 -6.89 -26.68
C ASP A 285 -11.78 -5.50 -27.22
N SER A 286 -10.86 -4.55 -27.26
CA SER A 286 -11.10 -3.22 -27.83
C SER A 286 -11.24 -3.27 -29.35
N THR A 287 -12.03 -2.38 -29.93
CA THR A 287 -12.23 -2.30 -31.40
C THR A 287 -11.72 -0.97 -31.96
N GLY A 288 -11.70 -0.85 -33.30
CA GLY A 288 -11.10 0.29 -34.00
C GLY A 288 -9.64 0.04 -34.37
N HIS A 289 -9.08 0.91 -35.22
CA HIS A 289 -7.76 0.68 -35.86
C HIS A 289 -6.69 1.71 -35.45
N ARG A 290 -7.07 2.81 -34.80
CA ARG A 290 -6.08 3.77 -34.28
C ARG A 290 -5.32 3.17 -33.08
N PRO A 291 -4.08 3.62 -32.80
CA PRO A 291 -3.35 3.20 -31.61
C PRO A 291 -4.10 3.53 -30.31
N ILE A 292 -4.08 2.61 -29.34
CA ILE A 292 -4.54 2.88 -27.97
C ILE A 292 -3.47 3.70 -27.26
N ARG A 293 -3.83 4.88 -26.76
CA ARG A 293 -2.89 5.76 -26.04
C ARG A 293 -2.96 5.51 -24.54
N ILE A 294 -1.83 5.11 -23.97
CA ILE A 294 -1.68 4.75 -22.56
C ILE A 294 -0.73 5.75 -21.90
N LEU A 295 -1.14 6.32 -20.77
CA LEU A 295 -0.30 7.11 -19.88
C LEU A 295 0.02 6.27 -18.65
N GLU A 296 1.28 6.16 -18.25
CA GLU A 296 1.68 5.62 -16.94
C GLU A 296 2.27 6.76 -16.11
N VAL A 297 1.67 7.03 -14.95
CA VAL A 297 2.06 8.10 -14.03
C VAL A 297 2.77 7.49 -12.82
N GLY A 298 3.92 8.07 -12.44
CA GLY A 298 4.72 7.55 -11.33
C GLY A 298 5.22 6.14 -11.61
N ALA A 299 5.74 5.92 -12.83
CA ALA A 299 6.14 4.60 -13.31
C ALA A 299 7.42 4.08 -12.62
N GLY A 300 8.16 4.94 -11.92
CA GLY A 300 9.24 4.59 -11.02
C GLY A 300 10.37 3.82 -11.69
N PHE A 301 10.78 2.71 -11.06
CA PHE A 301 11.80 1.78 -11.60
C PHE A 301 11.33 0.97 -12.83
N GLY A 302 10.08 1.16 -13.27
CA GLY A 302 9.52 0.52 -14.46
C GLY A 302 9.27 -0.98 -14.29
N GLY A 303 8.98 -1.43 -13.06
CA GLY A 303 8.60 -2.83 -12.78
C GLY A 303 7.33 -3.23 -13.53
N THR A 304 6.26 -2.45 -13.37
CA THR A 304 5.00 -2.60 -14.09
C THR A 304 5.17 -2.36 -15.59
N THR A 305 5.86 -1.29 -15.99
CA THR A 305 6.14 -0.96 -17.39
C THR A 305 6.79 -2.13 -18.14
N THR A 306 7.74 -2.82 -17.51
CA THR A 306 8.45 -3.95 -18.14
C THR A 306 7.47 -5.04 -18.57
N ARG A 307 6.55 -5.44 -17.67
CA ARG A 307 5.59 -6.51 -17.92
C ARG A 307 4.49 -6.09 -18.88
N LEU A 308 3.99 -4.85 -18.75
CA LEU A 308 3.03 -4.29 -19.70
C LEU A 308 3.64 -4.21 -21.10
N ALA A 309 4.88 -3.74 -21.25
CA ALA A 309 5.50 -3.59 -22.55
C ALA A 309 5.73 -4.91 -23.29
N GLU A 310 6.07 -5.97 -22.55
CA GLU A 310 6.17 -7.34 -23.08
C GLU A 310 4.83 -7.82 -23.61
N VAL A 311 3.77 -7.71 -22.81
CA VAL A 311 2.43 -8.19 -23.19
C VAL A 311 1.79 -7.36 -24.29
N LEU A 312 1.94 -6.03 -24.29
CA LEU A 312 1.44 -5.17 -25.36
C LEU A 312 2.10 -5.49 -26.71
N ARG A 313 3.41 -5.78 -26.71
CA ARG A 313 4.12 -6.25 -27.90
C ARG A 313 3.62 -7.62 -28.37
N GLU A 314 3.40 -8.56 -27.45
CA GLU A 314 2.87 -9.89 -27.76
C GLU A 314 1.48 -9.85 -28.39
N VAL A 315 0.60 -8.97 -27.90
CA VAL A 315 -0.75 -8.77 -28.46
C VAL A 315 -0.69 -8.18 -29.88
N GLY A 316 0.35 -7.40 -30.20
CA GLY A 316 0.60 -6.90 -31.55
C GLY A 316 -0.39 -5.83 -32.04
N ARG A 317 -1.28 -5.34 -31.18
CA ARG A 317 -2.18 -4.23 -31.48
C ARG A 317 -1.41 -2.90 -31.42
N PRO A 318 -1.65 -1.93 -32.34
CA PRO A 318 -1.03 -0.61 -32.24
C PRO A 318 -1.34 0.09 -30.91
N VAL A 319 -0.30 0.56 -30.23
CA VAL A 319 -0.37 1.35 -28.99
C VAL A 319 0.58 2.54 -29.07
N GLU A 320 0.31 3.59 -28.29
CA GLU A 320 1.31 4.60 -27.92
C GLU A 320 1.37 4.63 -26.38
N TYR A 321 2.55 4.44 -25.81
CA TYR A 321 2.73 4.37 -24.36
C TYR A 321 3.56 5.54 -23.88
N THR A 322 3.04 6.37 -22.97
CA THR A 322 3.80 7.47 -22.37
C THR A 322 4.18 7.10 -20.94
N PHE A 323 5.45 6.77 -20.75
CA PHE A 323 6.06 6.59 -19.44
C PHE A 323 6.32 7.95 -18.82
N THR A 324 5.86 8.15 -17.58
CA THR A 324 6.14 9.37 -16.84
C THR A 324 6.47 9.12 -15.38
N ASP A 325 7.33 9.97 -14.83
CA ASP A 325 7.67 10.01 -13.42
C ASP A 325 7.98 11.46 -13.01
N ILE A 326 7.94 11.76 -11.70
CA ILE A 326 8.38 13.05 -11.18
C ILE A 326 9.90 13.18 -11.25
N SER A 327 10.63 12.07 -11.07
CA SER A 327 12.09 12.02 -11.07
C SER A 327 12.65 12.02 -12.50
N PRO A 328 13.46 13.04 -12.88
CA PRO A 328 14.16 13.05 -14.16
C PRO A 328 15.10 11.86 -14.34
N SER A 329 15.80 11.41 -13.29
CA SER A 329 16.72 10.27 -13.37
C SER A 329 15.99 8.97 -13.71
N LEU A 330 14.83 8.70 -13.11
CA LEU A 330 14.01 7.51 -13.42
C LEU A 330 13.51 7.55 -14.87
N VAL A 331 13.09 8.71 -15.37
CA VAL A 331 12.70 8.88 -16.77
C VAL A 331 13.87 8.62 -17.73
N ARG A 332 15.07 9.12 -17.44
CA ARG A 332 16.28 8.87 -18.24
C ARG A 332 16.64 7.37 -18.25
N ASN A 333 16.60 6.72 -17.09
CA ASN A 333 16.85 5.29 -16.94
C ASN A 333 15.84 4.44 -17.71
N ALA A 334 14.55 4.79 -17.62
CA ALA A 334 13.48 4.14 -18.37
C ALA A 334 13.68 4.28 -19.89
N LYS A 335 14.05 5.47 -20.37
CA LYS A 335 14.33 5.70 -21.80
C LYS A 335 15.46 4.80 -22.30
N ALA A 336 16.54 4.65 -21.53
CA ALA A 336 17.63 3.74 -21.86
C ALA A 336 17.17 2.27 -21.87
N LYS A 337 16.39 1.84 -20.87
CA LYS A 337 15.90 0.46 -20.72
C LYS A 337 14.89 0.05 -21.80
N PHE A 338 14.02 0.97 -22.21
CA PHE A 338 12.86 0.68 -23.06
C PHE A 338 13.02 1.18 -24.50
N THR A 339 14.21 1.59 -24.93
CA THR A 339 14.49 2.06 -26.30
C THR A 339 14.14 1.06 -27.41
N ARG A 340 13.96 -0.23 -27.06
CA ARG A 340 13.52 -1.29 -27.98
C ARG A 340 12.03 -1.22 -28.37
N TYR A 341 11.26 -0.33 -27.75
CA TYR A 341 9.84 -0.14 -27.98
C TYR A 341 9.58 1.23 -28.60
N ASP A 342 9.58 1.30 -29.94
CA ASP A 342 9.48 2.53 -30.72
C ASP A 342 8.17 3.32 -30.48
N TRP A 343 7.15 2.64 -29.94
CA TRP A 343 5.87 3.20 -29.56
C TRP A 343 5.84 3.81 -28.14
N MET A 344 6.96 3.77 -27.41
CA MET A 344 7.07 4.33 -26.06
C MET A 344 7.68 5.74 -26.07
N LYS A 345 7.06 6.66 -25.34
CA LYS A 345 7.48 8.04 -25.11
C LYS A 345 7.81 8.23 -23.63
N PHE A 346 8.70 9.15 -23.33
CA PHE A 346 9.22 9.40 -21.99
C PHE A 346 9.15 10.89 -21.68
N GLN A 347 8.57 11.25 -20.54
CA GLN A 347 8.47 12.65 -20.11
C GLN A 347 8.40 12.72 -18.59
N THR A 348 8.97 13.76 -17.98
CA THR A 348 8.70 14.09 -16.58
C THR A 348 7.27 14.61 -16.43
N PHE A 349 6.59 14.17 -15.37
CA PHE A 349 5.23 14.61 -15.06
C PHE A 349 4.97 14.55 -13.56
N ASN A 350 4.63 15.71 -12.99
CA ASN A 350 4.21 15.83 -11.60
C ASN A 350 2.68 15.92 -11.52
N LEU A 351 2.05 14.88 -10.96
CA LEU A 351 0.59 14.79 -10.82
C LEU A 351 0.01 15.83 -9.83
N GLU A 352 0.84 16.49 -9.02
CA GLU A 352 0.41 17.55 -8.12
C GLU A 352 0.29 18.92 -8.80
N LYS A 353 0.77 19.03 -10.05
CA LYS A 353 0.75 20.27 -10.85
C LYS A 353 -0.33 20.21 -11.94
N ASP A 354 -0.57 21.35 -12.59
CA ASP A 354 -1.52 21.44 -13.70
C ASP A 354 -1.11 20.54 -14.87
N ILE A 355 -2.10 19.93 -15.52
CA ILE A 355 -1.86 19.04 -16.67
C ILE A 355 -1.29 19.84 -17.85
N PRO A 356 -0.16 19.42 -18.43
CA PRO A 356 0.38 20.03 -19.65
C PRO A 356 -0.63 20.00 -20.80
N ALA A 357 -0.68 21.08 -21.61
CA ALA A 357 -1.65 21.19 -22.71
C ALA A 357 -1.54 20.04 -23.73
N ASN A 358 -0.35 19.48 -23.92
CA ASN A 358 -0.10 18.34 -24.80
C ASN A 358 -0.56 16.99 -24.23
N MET A 359 -1.01 16.94 -22.97
CA MET A 359 -1.51 15.74 -22.28
C MET A 359 -3.02 15.78 -22.01
N ARG A 360 -3.64 16.97 -21.97
CA ARG A 360 -5.09 17.12 -21.71
C ARG A 360 -5.94 16.48 -22.81
N GLY A 361 -6.78 15.52 -22.44
CA GLY A 361 -7.70 14.86 -23.37
C GLY A 361 -7.01 13.98 -24.43
N GLN A 362 -5.83 13.44 -24.13
CA GLN A 362 -4.98 12.77 -25.13
C GLN A 362 -4.91 11.26 -24.98
N TYR A 363 -5.28 10.72 -23.82
CA TYR A 363 -5.08 9.31 -23.48
C TYR A 363 -6.40 8.55 -23.44
N ASP A 364 -6.34 7.29 -23.85
CA ASP A 364 -7.48 6.37 -23.74
C ASP A 364 -7.45 5.67 -22.37
N ILE A 365 -6.26 5.40 -21.84
CA ILE A 365 -6.05 4.76 -20.54
C ILE A 365 -4.98 5.52 -19.77
N ALA A 366 -5.22 5.78 -18.49
CA ALA A 366 -4.20 6.25 -17.55
C ALA A 366 -3.98 5.21 -16.44
N ILE A 367 -2.72 4.91 -16.15
CA ILE A 367 -2.26 3.91 -15.18
C ILE A 367 -1.48 4.64 -14.08
N GLY A 368 -1.74 4.28 -12.83
CA GLY A 368 -0.88 4.67 -11.70
C GLY A 368 -0.63 3.47 -10.80
N THR A 369 0.62 3.16 -10.47
CA THR A 369 0.96 2.02 -9.63
C THR A 369 1.68 2.51 -8.38
N ASN A 370 1.05 2.35 -7.21
CA ASN A 370 1.61 2.73 -5.91
C ASN A 370 2.25 4.12 -5.89
N CYS A 371 1.57 5.11 -6.48
CA CYS A 371 2.11 6.46 -6.63
C CYS A 371 1.09 7.54 -6.26
N VAL A 372 -0.22 7.30 -6.42
CA VAL A 372 -1.25 8.32 -6.17
C VAL A 372 -1.45 8.53 -4.67
N HIS A 373 -1.24 7.49 -3.85
CA HIS A 373 -1.33 7.58 -2.40
C HIS A 373 -0.35 8.59 -1.79
N ALA A 374 0.80 8.81 -2.45
CA ALA A 374 1.85 9.71 -2.00
C ALA A 374 1.51 11.19 -2.26
N THR A 375 0.42 11.48 -2.97
CA THR A 375 0.02 12.86 -3.25
C THR A 375 -0.73 13.50 -2.07
N THR A 376 -0.61 14.83 -1.96
CA THR A 376 -1.29 15.63 -0.93
C THR A 376 -2.81 15.45 -0.92
N ASN A 377 -3.45 15.43 -2.11
CA ASN A 377 -4.90 15.27 -2.25
C ASN A 377 -5.27 14.25 -3.33
N LYS A 378 -5.68 13.06 -2.89
CA LYS A 378 -6.07 11.94 -3.76
C LYS A 378 -7.24 12.28 -4.71
N THR A 379 -8.22 13.09 -4.26
CA THR A 379 -9.35 13.50 -5.12
C THR A 379 -8.90 14.47 -6.22
N SER A 380 -8.04 15.44 -5.91
CA SER A 380 -7.46 16.33 -6.91
C SER A 380 -6.57 15.58 -7.89
N SER A 381 -5.77 14.64 -7.41
CA SER A 381 -4.93 13.78 -8.25
C SER A 381 -5.74 12.92 -9.21
N THR A 382 -6.84 12.28 -8.74
CA THR A 382 -7.72 11.51 -9.64
C THR A 382 -8.49 12.41 -10.62
N ALA A 383 -8.85 13.64 -10.22
CA ALA A 383 -9.43 14.62 -11.14
C ALA A 383 -8.45 15.04 -12.26
N ARG A 384 -7.19 15.26 -11.91
CA ARG A 384 -6.12 15.54 -12.90
C ARG A 384 -5.87 14.37 -13.83
N LEU A 385 -5.85 13.13 -13.33
CA LEU A 385 -5.79 11.94 -14.19
C LEU A 385 -6.96 11.92 -15.16
N LYS A 386 -8.18 12.25 -14.71
CA LYS A 386 -9.36 12.36 -15.59
C LYS A 386 -9.17 13.40 -16.70
N GLU A 387 -8.56 14.55 -16.43
CA GLU A 387 -8.27 15.59 -17.43
C GLU A 387 -7.32 15.12 -18.54
N THR A 388 -6.48 14.11 -18.28
CA THR A 388 -5.62 13.51 -19.32
C THR A 388 -6.40 12.62 -20.29
N LEU A 389 -7.59 12.15 -19.89
CA LEU A 389 -8.37 11.18 -20.64
C LEU A 389 -9.23 11.82 -21.73
N ARG A 390 -9.34 11.10 -22.84
CA ARG A 390 -10.36 11.29 -23.87
C ARG A 390 -11.73 10.84 -23.37
N ASP A 391 -12.77 11.27 -24.08
CA ASP A 391 -14.12 10.76 -23.90
C ASP A 391 -14.16 9.23 -24.06
N GLY A 392 -14.66 8.55 -23.03
CA GLY A 392 -14.69 7.09 -23.00
C GLY A 392 -13.43 6.41 -22.48
N GLY A 393 -12.41 7.19 -22.09
CA GLY A 393 -11.23 6.67 -21.41
C GLY A 393 -11.49 6.29 -19.95
N PHE A 394 -10.54 5.59 -19.35
CA PHE A 394 -10.59 5.18 -17.94
C PHE A 394 -9.21 5.26 -17.26
N VAL A 395 -9.23 5.36 -15.94
CA VAL A 395 -8.07 5.21 -15.07
C VAL A 395 -8.07 3.81 -14.47
N VAL A 396 -6.89 3.21 -14.33
CA VAL A 396 -6.64 2.06 -13.46
C VAL A 396 -5.49 2.38 -12.50
N LEU A 397 -5.79 2.33 -11.21
CA LEU A 397 -4.77 2.42 -10.16
C LEU A 397 -4.47 1.04 -9.61
N SER A 398 -3.20 0.71 -9.42
CA SER A 398 -2.72 -0.50 -8.78
C SER A 398 -2.13 -0.10 -7.43
N GLU A 399 -2.92 -0.22 -6.36
CA GLU A 399 -2.62 0.40 -5.06
C GLU A 399 -2.70 -0.60 -3.92
N VAL A 400 -1.80 -0.44 -2.94
CA VAL A 400 -1.92 -1.11 -1.64
C VAL A 400 -3.09 -0.47 -0.87
N THR A 401 -4.09 -1.28 -0.53
CA THR A 401 -5.33 -0.83 0.11
C THR A 401 -5.48 -1.26 1.56
N LYS A 402 -4.49 -1.95 2.11
CA LYS A 402 -4.40 -2.31 3.53
C LYS A 402 -3.17 -1.67 4.17
N LEU A 403 -3.23 -1.45 5.47
CA LEU A 403 -2.06 -1.04 6.25
C LEU A 403 -0.99 -2.13 6.17
N ILE A 404 0.26 -1.73 5.98
CA ILE A 404 1.44 -2.58 6.03
C ILE A 404 2.36 -2.01 7.09
N ASP A 405 2.34 -2.57 8.30
CA ASP A 405 2.98 -1.95 9.47
C ASP A 405 4.48 -1.70 9.28
N TRP A 406 5.19 -2.60 8.60
CA TRP A 406 6.61 -2.42 8.34
C TRP A 406 6.93 -1.23 7.42
N TYR A 407 5.97 -0.70 6.66
CA TYR A 407 6.20 0.55 5.92
C TYR A 407 6.54 1.71 6.87
N ASP A 408 6.04 1.68 8.11
CA ASP A 408 6.25 2.76 9.06
C ASP A 408 7.71 2.86 9.55
N VAL A 409 8.50 1.78 9.49
CA VAL A 409 9.95 1.86 9.80
C VAL A 409 10.77 2.37 8.61
N VAL A 410 10.23 2.28 7.39
CA VAL A 410 10.89 2.71 6.16
C VAL A 410 10.40 4.10 5.76
N TYR A 411 9.18 4.19 5.26
CA TYR A 411 8.59 5.40 4.72
C TYR A 411 8.01 6.31 5.79
N GLY A 412 7.57 5.77 6.93
CA GLY A 412 7.03 6.56 8.04
C GLY A 412 8.02 7.60 8.61
N LEU A 413 9.31 7.47 8.31
CA LEU A 413 10.34 8.44 8.67
C LEU A 413 10.45 9.63 7.68
N LEU A 414 9.81 9.54 6.52
CA LEU A 414 9.84 10.53 5.45
C LEU A 414 8.67 11.51 5.61
N ASP A 415 8.94 12.82 5.48
CA ASP A 415 7.89 13.85 5.50
C ASP A 415 6.88 13.64 4.35
N GLY A 416 7.38 13.15 3.20
CA GLY A 416 6.59 12.77 2.03
C GLY A 416 5.49 11.72 2.31
N TRP A 417 5.70 10.86 3.32
CA TRP A 417 4.71 9.87 3.73
C TRP A 417 3.54 10.48 4.51
N TRP A 418 3.64 11.73 4.96
CA TRP A 418 2.61 12.37 5.79
C TRP A 418 1.99 13.60 5.14
N LEU A 419 2.14 13.74 3.81
CA LEU A 419 1.62 14.86 2.99
C LEU A 419 0.10 14.94 2.93
N GLY A 420 -0.62 13.86 3.26
CA GLY A 420 -2.06 13.90 3.38
C GLY A 420 -2.51 14.84 4.50
N ASN A 421 -3.75 15.33 4.43
CA ASN A 421 -4.38 16.07 5.53
C ASN A 421 -4.17 15.30 6.85
N ASP A 422 -4.08 16.03 7.98
CA ASP A 422 -3.58 15.52 9.27
C ASP A 422 -4.25 14.26 9.86
N THR A 423 -5.33 13.77 9.25
CA THR A 423 -6.08 12.57 9.65
C THR A 423 -5.80 11.33 8.80
N ASP A 424 -5.13 11.45 7.65
CA ASP A 424 -5.14 10.41 6.63
C ASP A 424 -3.80 9.67 6.56
N TYR A 425 -3.80 8.37 6.85
CA TYR A 425 -2.70 7.48 6.47
C TYR A 425 -2.60 7.40 4.94
N PRO A 426 -1.41 7.31 4.31
CA PRO A 426 -1.29 7.33 2.84
C PRO A 426 -2.06 6.21 2.16
N LEU A 427 -1.92 4.99 2.69
CA LEU A 427 -2.64 3.83 2.22
C LEU A 427 -4.09 3.92 2.64
N GLN A 428 -4.99 3.76 1.69
CA GLN A 428 -6.41 3.99 1.88
C GLN A 428 -7.23 2.79 1.39
N PRO A 429 -8.31 2.43 2.10
CA PRO A 429 -9.14 1.30 1.73
C PRO A 429 -9.92 1.57 0.44
N PRO A 430 -10.47 0.54 -0.22
CA PRO A 430 -10.98 0.67 -1.59
C PRO A 430 -12.12 1.68 -1.73
N GLY A 431 -13.03 1.79 -0.76
CA GLY A 431 -14.11 2.77 -0.89
C GLY A 431 -13.70 4.22 -0.65
N PHE A 432 -12.58 4.49 0.02
CA PHE A 432 -12.00 5.84 0.01
C PHE A 432 -11.66 6.25 -1.43
N TRP A 433 -11.08 5.33 -2.20
CA TRP A 433 -10.78 5.55 -3.62
C TRP A 433 -12.03 5.67 -4.47
N MET A 434 -13.07 4.86 -4.24
CA MET A 434 -14.34 4.98 -4.94
C MET A 434 -14.98 6.36 -4.73
N GLU A 435 -14.95 6.88 -3.51
CA GLU A 435 -15.41 8.23 -3.20
C GLU A 435 -14.52 9.31 -3.84
N CYS A 436 -13.20 9.12 -3.88
CA CYS A 436 -12.31 10.02 -4.61
C CYS A 436 -12.64 10.07 -6.11
N PHE A 437 -12.85 8.92 -6.76
CA PHE A 437 -13.23 8.88 -8.18
C PHE A 437 -14.59 9.54 -8.44
N LYS A 438 -15.57 9.30 -7.56
CA LYS A 438 -16.88 9.95 -7.64
C LYS A 438 -16.77 11.47 -7.52
N LYS A 439 -16.01 11.97 -6.55
CA LYS A 439 -15.76 13.41 -6.35
C LYS A 439 -14.95 14.03 -7.50
N ALA A 440 -14.03 13.29 -8.10
CA ALA A 440 -13.33 13.67 -9.32
C ALA A 440 -14.22 13.65 -10.57
N GLY A 441 -15.47 13.21 -10.45
CA GLY A 441 -16.48 13.23 -11.49
C GLY A 441 -16.34 12.08 -12.51
N PHE A 442 -15.75 10.95 -12.13
CA PHE A 442 -15.90 9.72 -12.92
C PHE A 442 -17.34 9.21 -12.84
N ALA A 443 -17.84 8.66 -13.94
CA ALA A 443 -19.24 8.24 -14.05
C ALA A 443 -19.48 6.82 -13.50
N SER A 444 -18.44 5.99 -13.48
CA SER A 444 -18.47 4.66 -12.87
C SER A 444 -17.10 4.31 -12.28
N ALA A 445 -17.08 3.57 -11.18
CA ALA A 445 -15.87 3.09 -10.54
C ALA A 445 -16.10 1.71 -9.90
N SER A 446 -15.05 0.88 -9.88
CA SER A 446 -15.05 -0.41 -9.19
C SER A 446 -13.62 -0.81 -8.79
N CYS A 447 -13.49 -1.91 -8.07
CA CYS A 447 -12.19 -2.48 -7.71
C CYS A 447 -12.19 -4.00 -7.85
N THR A 448 -10.99 -4.60 -7.92
CA THR A 448 -10.85 -6.05 -7.76
C THR A 448 -11.12 -6.46 -6.32
N GLU A 449 -11.67 -7.65 -6.13
CA GLU A 449 -11.82 -8.31 -4.83
C GLU A 449 -11.47 -9.78 -4.95
N GLY A 450 -10.96 -10.35 -3.85
CA GLY A 450 -10.62 -11.76 -3.80
C GLY A 450 -11.04 -12.43 -2.50
N PRO A 451 -10.99 -13.77 -2.44
CA PRO A 451 -11.50 -14.53 -1.30
C PRO A 451 -10.54 -14.58 -0.11
N THR A 452 -9.30 -14.13 -0.28
CA THR A 452 -8.22 -14.26 0.72
C THR A 452 -7.77 -12.90 1.27
N PRO A 453 -7.17 -12.83 2.48
CA PRO A 453 -6.55 -11.61 2.96
C PRO A 453 -5.50 -11.05 2.00
N ASP A 454 -4.69 -11.94 1.39
CA ASP A 454 -3.61 -11.63 0.46
C ASP A 454 -4.12 -10.95 -0.83
N SER A 455 -5.17 -11.52 -1.44
CA SER A 455 -5.84 -10.94 -2.63
C SER A 455 -6.51 -9.59 -2.39
N ASN A 456 -6.70 -9.22 -1.12
CA ASN A 456 -7.29 -7.96 -0.70
C ASN A 456 -6.26 -6.99 -0.09
N THR A 457 -4.97 -7.33 -0.06
CA THR A 457 -3.89 -6.44 0.40
C THR A 457 -3.74 -5.24 -0.52
N GLN A 458 -3.79 -5.51 -1.82
CA GLN A 458 -3.69 -4.52 -2.87
C GLN A 458 -4.79 -4.77 -3.88
N ARG A 459 -5.22 -3.72 -4.60
CA ARG A 459 -6.32 -3.83 -5.56
C ARG A 459 -6.06 -3.03 -6.81
N LEU A 460 -6.62 -3.51 -7.91
CA LEU A 460 -6.86 -2.67 -9.07
C LEU A 460 -8.11 -1.84 -8.78
N LEU A 461 -8.00 -0.53 -8.91
CA LEU A 461 -9.06 0.44 -8.70
C LEU A 461 -9.32 1.13 -10.04
N VAL A 462 -10.49 0.91 -10.62
CA VAL A 462 -10.79 1.33 -11.99
C VAL A 462 -11.90 2.36 -11.98
N ALA A 463 -11.72 3.44 -12.73
CA ALA A 463 -12.71 4.50 -12.87
C ALA A 463 -12.87 4.94 -14.33
N SER A 464 -14.10 4.95 -14.84
CA SER A 464 -14.39 5.30 -16.23
C SER A 464 -15.13 6.63 -16.33
N THR A 465 -14.83 7.37 -17.40
CA THR A 465 -15.59 8.56 -17.79
C THR A 465 -16.99 8.22 -18.29
N LYS A 466 -17.24 6.96 -18.67
CA LYS A 466 -18.56 6.46 -19.08
C LYS A 466 -19.35 5.90 -17.90
N LEU A 467 -20.67 6.08 -17.94
CA LEU A 467 -21.58 5.38 -17.05
C LEU A 467 -21.68 3.93 -17.51
N LEU A 468 -21.09 3.02 -16.72
CA LEU A 468 -21.03 1.59 -17.01
C LEU A 468 -21.68 0.84 -15.85
N LYS A 469 -22.26 -0.32 -16.15
CA LYS A 469 -22.74 -1.22 -15.10
C LYS A 469 -21.53 -1.74 -14.34
N THR A 470 -21.47 -1.43 -13.04
CA THR A 470 -20.42 -1.92 -12.16
C THR A 470 -20.80 -3.29 -11.59
N PRO A 471 -19.84 -4.20 -11.35
CA PRO A 471 -20.09 -5.40 -10.57
C PRO A 471 -20.72 -5.05 -9.22
N SER A 472 -21.62 -5.89 -8.73
CA SER A 472 -22.14 -5.76 -7.37
C SER A 472 -21.03 -6.10 -6.39
N ARG A 473 -20.38 -5.08 -5.84
CA ARG A 473 -19.43 -5.24 -4.74
C ARG A 473 -20.20 -5.22 -3.43
N GLU A 474 -19.95 -6.18 -2.55
CA GLU A 474 -20.34 -6.02 -1.15
C GLU A 474 -19.57 -4.82 -0.61
N ASP A 475 -20.28 -3.84 -0.04
CA ASP A 475 -19.71 -2.60 0.46
C ASP A 475 -18.84 -2.87 1.71
N THR A 476 -17.61 -3.33 1.48
CA THR A 476 -16.62 -3.66 2.52
C THR A 476 -16.21 -2.46 3.36
N THR A 477 -16.47 -1.23 2.89
CA THR A 477 -16.18 -0.01 3.65
C THR A 477 -17.11 0.20 4.84
N LYS A 478 -18.28 -0.45 4.84
CA LYS A 478 -19.12 -0.55 6.03
C LYS A 478 -18.66 -1.63 7.01
N ARG A 479 -17.81 -2.58 6.59
CA ARG A 479 -17.22 -3.61 7.46
C ARG A 479 -15.95 -3.13 8.17
N GLU A 480 -15.07 -2.40 7.49
CA GLU A 480 -13.82 -1.93 8.11
C GLU A 480 -14.05 -0.72 9.05
N SER A 481 -15.06 0.11 8.80
CA SER A 481 -15.46 1.22 9.68
C SER A 481 -16.39 0.82 10.84
N LYS A 482 -16.78 -0.46 10.93
CA LYS A 482 -17.53 -1.05 12.05
C LYS A 482 -16.80 -2.27 12.61
N LEU A 483 -15.51 -2.12 12.91
CA LEU A 483 -14.73 -3.11 13.68
C LEU A 483 -15.18 -3.18 15.15
N GLY A 484 -16.42 -3.58 15.33
CA GLY A 484 -16.94 -4.30 16.47
C GLY A 484 -17.92 -5.32 15.88
N GLN A 485 -17.42 -6.49 15.49
CA GLN A 485 -18.30 -7.66 15.29
C GLN A 485 -19.17 -7.73 16.54
N LYS A 486 -20.51 -7.72 16.38
CA LYS A 486 -21.40 -7.66 17.54
C LYS A 486 -21.34 -9.00 18.27
N ILE A 487 -20.51 -9.05 19.29
CA ILE A 487 -20.31 -10.20 20.15
C ILE A 487 -21.16 -10.00 21.40
N ASP A 488 -21.91 -11.03 21.74
CA ASP A 488 -22.63 -11.10 23.01
C ASP A 488 -21.99 -12.19 23.88
N THR A 489 -21.35 -11.76 24.96
CA THR A 489 -20.71 -12.66 25.92
C THR A 489 -21.72 -13.05 26.99
N VAL A 490 -21.88 -14.35 27.20
CA VAL A 490 -22.82 -14.90 28.19
C VAL A 490 -22.17 -15.98 29.03
N THR A 491 -22.57 -16.07 30.30
CA THR A 491 -22.22 -17.21 31.16
C THR A 491 -23.09 -18.39 30.79
N TYR A 492 -22.51 -19.46 30.26
CA TYR A 492 -23.26 -20.66 29.92
C TYR A 492 -23.25 -21.71 31.04
N LYS A 493 -22.26 -21.63 31.94
CA LYS A 493 -22.09 -22.54 33.08
C LYS A 493 -21.41 -21.82 34.23
N ILE A 494 -21.75 -22.17 35.47
CA ILE A 494 -21.02 -21.76 36.67
C ILE A 494 -20.56 -23.03 37.39
N VAL A 495 -19.27 -23.11 37.73
CA VAL A 495 -18.69 -24.23 38.49
C VAL A 495 -17.84 -23.68 39.61
N ASP A 496 -18.14 -24.08 40.85
CA ASP A 496 -17.42 -23.63 42.05
C ASP A 496 -17.29 -22.10 42.17
N GLY A 497 -18.32 -21.38 41.71
CA GLY A 497 -18.35 -19.91 41.69
C GLY A 497 -17.60 -19.27 40.52
N VAL A 498 -17.00 -20.06 39.62
CA VAL A 498 -16.34 -19.58 38.40
C VAL A 498 -17.31 -19.62 37.23
N GLU A 499 -17.47 -18.48 36.55
CA GLU A 499 -18.26 -18.37 35.33
C GLU A 499 -17.48 -18.90 34.12
N VAL A 500 -18.10 -19.80 33.35
CA VAL A 500 -17.60 -20.29 32.08
C VAL A 500 -18.41 -19.62 30.97
N LEU A 501 -17.69 -18.88 30.11
CA LEU A 501 -18.29 -17.91 29.20
C LEU A 501 -18.36 -18.44 27.76
N ALA A 502 -19.32 -17.92 27.00
CA ALA A 502 -19.44 -18.12 25.56
C ALA A 502 -19.57 -16.76 24.85
N ASP A 503 -18.89 -16.60 23.72
CA ASP A 503 -19.00 -15.44 22.84
C ASP A 503 -19.89 -15.82 21.64
N ILE A 504 -21.07 -15.22 21.58
CA ILE A 504 -22.03 -15.41 20.49
C ILE A 504 -21.78 -14.33 19.46
N PHE A 505 -21.40 -14.74 18.25
CA PHE A 505 -21.16 -13.82 17.14
C PHE A 505 -22.50 -13.55 16.44
N LEU A 506 -23.03 -12.34 16.57
CA LEU A 506 -24.36 -12.00 16.05
C LEU A 506 -24.27 -11.51 14.59
N PRO A 507 -25.21 -11.91 13.72
CA PRO A 507 -25.32 -11.34 12.38
C PRO A 507 -25.74 -9.86 12.47
N GLU A 508 -25.28 -9.04 11.52
CA GLU A 508 -25.65 -7.62 11.46
C GLU A 508 -27.14 -7.41 11.13
N MET A 509 -27.76 -8.37 10.44
CA MET A 509 -29.18 -8.37 10.08
C MET A 509 -29.85 -9.63 10.62
N ALA A 510 -31.11 -9.50 11.03
CA ALA A 510 -31.90 -10.64 11.46
C ALA A 510 -32.03 -11.66 10.32
N PRO A 511 -31.74 -12.95 10.55
CA PRO A 511 -31.75 -13.95 9.50
C PRO A 511 -33.19 -14.25 9.06
N ILE A 512 -33.39 -14.49 7.77
CA ILE A 512 -34.70 -14.89 7.21
C ILE A 512 -35.05 -16.32 7.65
N ASN A 513 -34.04 -17.20 7.70
CA ASN A 513 -34.18 -18.61 8.07
C ASN A 513 -33.47 -18.90 9.41
N PRO A 514 -33.96 -19.87 10.21
CA PRO A 514 -33.25 -20.31 11.41
C PRO A 514 -31.80 -20.73 11.11
N MET A 515 -30.84 -20.16 11.83
CA MET A 515 -29.41 -20.44 11.65
C MET A 515 -28.98 -21.71 12.39
N PRO A 516 -28.27 -22.66 11.76
CA PRO A 516 -27.54 -23.72 12.46
C PRO A 516 -26.48 -23.14 13.40
N ILE A 517 -26.10 -23.88 14.44
CA ILE A 517 -25.12 -23.45 15.45
C ILE A 517 -23.75 -24.05 15.15
N ALA A 518 -22.70 -23.23 15.13
CA ALA A 518 -21.32 -23.68 15.12
C ALA A 518 -20.67 -23.42 16.47
N LEU A 519 -20.48 -24.48 17.27
CA LEU A 519 -19.76 -24.41 18.53
C LEU A 519 -18.26 -24.52 18.27
N MET A 520 -17.54 -23.45 18.60
CA MET A 520 -16.13 -23.27 18.27
C MET A 520 -15.25 -23.51 19.50
N ILE A 521 -14.49 -24.58 19.44
CA ILE A 521 -13.46 -24.99 20.41
C ILE A 521 -12.14 -24.39 19.93
N HIS A 522 -11.45 -23.65 20.79
CA HIS A 522 -10.14 -23.09 20.42
C HIS A 522 -9.05 -24.18 20.39
N GLY A 523 -8.09 -24.04 19.47
CA GLY A 523 -7.03 -25.04 19.18
C GLY A 523 -5.90 -25.12 20.21
N GLY A 524 -6.19 -24.88 21.49
CA GLY A 524 -5.20 -24.82 22.57
C GLY A 524 -4.91 -26.16 23.26
N GLY A 525 -5.28 -27.29 22.63
CA GLY A 525 -5.06 -28.64 23.17
C GLY A 525 -5.68 -28.88 24.55
N HIS A 526 -6.72 -28.12 24.89
CA HIS A 526 -7.35 -28.06 26.21
C HIS A 526 -6.49 -27.54 27.37
N MET A 527 -5.31 -27.00 27.09
CA MET A 527 -4.37 -26.54 28.12
C MET A 527 -4.13 -25.03 28.10
N THR A 528 -4.50 -24.37 27.00
CA THR A 528 -4.23 -22.94 26.81
C THR A 528 -5.26 -22.30 25.88
N LEU A 529 -5.20 -20.99 25.72
CA LEU A 529 -6.14 -20.13 24.98
C LEU A 529 -7.52 -19.99 25.66
N SER A 530 -8.44 -19.33 24.98
CA SER A 530 -9.80 -19.04 25.44
C SER A 530 -10.73 -18.89 24.24
N ARG A 531 -12.03 -18.63 24.50
CA ARG A 531 -13.03 -18.27 23.50
C ARG A 531 -12.65 -17.10 22.59
N LYS A 532 -11.67 -16.29 22.99
CA LYS A 532 -11.16 -15.18 22.17
C LYS A 532 -10.18 -15.61 21.09
N ALA A 533 -9.61 -16.82 21.20
CA ALA A 533 -8.62 -17.34 20.25
C ALA A 533 -9.28 -17.98 19.02
N ILE A 534 -10.20 -17.23 18.40
CA ILE A 534 -10.91 -17.64 17.19
C ILE A 534 -10.57 -16.68 16.05
N ARG A 535 -10.36 -17.23 14.85
CA ARG A 535 -10.04 -16.44 13.67
C ARG A 535 -11.27 -15.62 13.22
N PRO A 536 -11.19 -14.27 13.13
CA PRO A 536 -12.35 -13.46 12.70
C PRO A 536 -12.87 -13.81 11.30
N ALA A 537 -11.99 -14.26 10.40
CA ALA A 537 -12.40 -14.74 9.08
C ALA A 537 -13.32 -15.98 9.16
N GLN A 538 -13.11 -16.85 10.15
CA GLN A 538 -13.90 -18.07 10.35
C GLN A 538 -15.31 -17.74 10.86
N THR A 539 -15.44 -16.84 11.84
CA THR A 539 -16.75 -16.39 12.35
C THR A 539 -17.50 -15.60 11.27
N SER A 540 -16.78 -14.78 10.49
CA SER A 540 -17.36 -14.04 9.36
C SER A 540 -17.87 -14.98 8.26
N LEU A 541 -17.11 -16.03 7.92
CA LEU A 541 -17.52 -17.03 6.94
C LEU A 541 -18.78 -17.79 7.38
N LEU A 542 -18.81 -18.22 8.65
CA LEU A 542 -19.97 -18.91 9.23
C LEU A 542 -21.22 -18.02 9.17
N LEU A 543 -21.11 -16.75 9.58
CA LEU A 543 -22.21 -15.79 9.51
C LEU A 543 -22.68 -15.54 8.07
N ALA A 544 -21.75 -15.39 7.12
CA ALA A 544 -22.06 -15.22 5.71
C ALA A 544 -22.82 -16.43 5.11
N ASN A 545 -22.60 -17.62 5.68
CA ASN A 545 -23.28 -18.86 5.29
C ASN A 545 -24.51 -19.18 6.15
N ASN A 546 -25.05 -18.19 6.87
CA ASN A 546 -26.23 -18.31 7.74
C ASN A 546 -26.05 -19.34 8.88
N ILE A 547 -24.84 -19.46 9.43
CA ILE A 547 -24.51 -20.30 10.59
C ILE A 547 -24.06 -19.39 11.74
N ILE A 548 -24.61 -19.57 12.93
CA ILE A 548 -24.28 -18.74 14.09
C ILE A 548 -23.02 -19.28 14.78
N PRO A 549 -21.89 -18.53 14.79
CA PRO A 549 -20.69 -18.94 15.51
C PRO A 549 -20.85 -18.67 17.00
N VAL A 550 -20.42 -19.62 17.82
CA VAL A 550 -20.42 -19.51 19.28
C VAL A 550 -19.10 -20.05 19.79
N SER A 551 -18.22 -19.19 20.29
CA SER A 551 -16.95 -19.64 20.87
C SER A 551 -17.06 -19.87 22.37
N LEU A 552 -16.40 -20.90 22.86
CA LEU A 552 -16.58 -21.41 24.22
C LEU A 552 -15.28 -21.29 25.01
N ASP A 553 -15.37 -20.78 26.22
CA ASP A 553 -14.39 -21.11 27.26
C ASP A 553 -14.73 -22.49 27.83
N TYR A 554 -13.74 -23.12 28.41
CA TYR A 554 -13.88 -24.31 29.23
C TYR A 554 -12.71 -24.35 30.20
N ARG A 555 -12.86 -25.02 31.35
CA ARG A 555 -11.77 -25.11 32.32
C ARG A 555 -10.61 -25.89 31.70
N LEU A 556 -9.39 -25.37 31.85
CA LEU A 556 -8.20 -25.90 31.19
C LEU A 556 -7.51 -26.97 32.05
N CYS A 557 -6.72 -27.80 31.39
CA CYS A 557 -5.74 -28.66 32.01
C CYS A 557 -4.41 -27.90 32.21
N PRO A 558 -3.67 -28.16 33.31
CA PRO A 558 -3.87 -29.21 34.29
C PRO A 558 -4.70 -28.80 35.52
N GLU A 559 -5.28 -27.60 35.56
CA GLU A 559 -6.05 -27.10 36.71
C GLU A 559 -7.25 -28.02 37.04
N VAL A 560 -7.86 -28.59 36.00
CA VAL A 560 -8.81 -29.70 36.10
C VAL A 560 -8.39 -30.78 35.11
N ASP A 561 -8.64 -32.05 35.44
CA ASP A 561 -8.37 -33.13 34.48
C ASP A 561 -9.26 -33.02 33.23
N LEU A 562 -8.80 -33.62 32.13
CA LEU A 562 -9.43 -33.53 30.82
C LEU A 562 -10.92 -33.92 30.85
N ILE A 563 -11.28 -34.95 31.62
CA ILE A 563 -12.63 -35.51 31.64
C ILE A 563 -13.58 -34.60 32.43
N ASN A 564 -13.17 -34.18 33.62
CA ASN A 564 -14.01 -33.37 34.51
C ASN A 564 -13.95 -31.86 34.23
N GLY A 565 -12.97 -31.39 33.46
CA GLY A 565 -12.82 -30.01 33.01
C GLY A 565 -13.29 -29.84 31.57
N PRO A 566 -12.37 -29.78 30.58
CA PRO A 566 -12.70 -29.45 29.19
C PRO A 566 -13.83 -30.28 28.59
N ILE A 567 -13.81 -31.61 28.75
CA ILE A 567 -14.82 -32.50 28.13
C ILE A 567 -16.19 -32.31 28.79
N ALA A 568 -16.26 -32.25 30.12
CA ALA A 568 -17.50 -31.99 30.83
C ALA A 568 -18.08 -30.61 30.47
N ASP A 569 -17.25 -29.58 30.40
CA ASP A 569 -17.66 -28.21 30.11
C ASP A 569 -18.15 -28.05 28.66
N LEU A 570 -17.52 -28.73 27.69
CA LEU A 570 -17.97 -28.74 26.29
C LEU A 570 -19.27 -29.54 26.11
N ARG A 571 -19.46 -30.63 26.86
CA ARG A 571 -20.73 -31.38 26.84
C ARG A 571 -21.87 -30.54 27.37
N ASP A 572 -21.63 -29.79 28.44
CA ASP A 572 -22.63 -28.88 29.00
C ASP A 572 -22.89 -27.68 28.09
N ALA A 573 -21.87 -27.18 27.39
CA ALA A 573 -22.03 -26.16 26.35
C ALA A 573 -22.91 -26.65 25.19
N TYR A 574 -22.76 -27.90 24.76
CA TYR A 574 -23.61 -28.50 23.73
C TYR A 574 -25.08 -28.55 24.19
N ILE A 575 -25.36 -29.01 25.41
CA ILE A 575 -26.72 -29.04 25.98
C ILE A 575 -27.28 -27.62 26.12
N TRP A 576 -26.48 -26.68 26.59
CA TRP A 576 -26.84 -25.27 26.71
C TRP A 576 -27.19 -24.65 25.34
N ALA A 577 -26.41 -24.94 24.30
CA ALA A 577 -26.67 -24.47 22.94
C ALA A 577 -28.01 -24.97 22.38
N GLN A 578 -28.43 -26.17 22.77
CA GLN A 578 -29.74 -26.71 22.39
C GLN A 578 -30.92 -26.12 23.18
N THR A 579 -30.72 -25.88 24.48
CA THR A 579 -31.84 -25.67 25.41
C THR A 579 -32.01 -24.23 25.90
N LYS A 580 -30.95 -23.43 25.90
CA LYS A 580 -30.93 -22.07 26.47
C LYS A 580 -30.58 -21.01 25.44
N LEU A 581 -29.58 -21.27 24.60
CA LEU A 581 -29.14 -20.32 23.58
C LEU A 581 -30.27 -19.82 22.66
N PRO A 582 -31.25 -20.65 22.21
CA PRO A 582 -32.34 -20.15 21.36
C PRO A 582 -33.14 -19.02 21.98
N GLY A 583 -33.39 -19.07 23.29
CA GLY A 583 -34.08 -18.00 24.01
C GLY A 583 -33.22 -16.73 24.16
N LEU A 584 -31.93 -16.90 24.44
CA LEU A 584 -31.00 -15.76 24.63
C LEU A 584 -30.83 -14.91 23.37
N VAL A 585 -30.93 -15.52 22.19
CA VAL A 585 -30.81 -14.83 20.90
C VAL A 585 -32.17 -14.43 20.31
N SER A 586 -33.27 -15.07 20.73
CA SER A 586 -34.61 -14.67 20.29
C SER A 586 -34.98 -13.27 20.75
N ASP A 587 -34.53 -12.87 21.95
CA ASP A 587 -34.71 -11.51 22.48
C ASP A 587 -34.03 -10.44 21.60
N LYS A 588 -33.09 -10.87 20.75
CA LYS A 588 -32.35 -10.04 19.80
C LYS A 588 -32.88 -10.16 18.37
N GLY A 589 -34.02 -10.82 18.17
CA GLY A 589 -34.65 -11.04 16.87
C GLY A 589 -33.97 -12.09 16.00
N ILE A 590 -33.07 -12.91 16.57
CA ILE A 590 -32.34 -13.95 15.84
C ILE A 590 -33.04 -15.29 16.05
N LYS A 591 -33.27 -16.02 14.96
CA LYS A 591 -33.79 -17.39 14.98
C LYS A 591 -32.66 -18.37 14.73
N ILE A 592 -32.52 -19.38 15.58
CA ILE A 592 -31.53 -20.46 15.42
C ILE A 592 -32.23 -21.82 15.41
N ASP A 593 -31.60 -22.81 14.79
CA ASP A 593 -32.06 -24.20 14.75
C ASP A 593 -31.23 -25.04 15.74
N PRO A 594 -31.74 -25.31 16.96
CA PRO A 594 -31.00 -26.07 17.97
C PRO A 594 -30.85 -27.55 17.62
N THR A 595 -31.49 -28.03 16.54
CA THR A 595 -31.32 -29.42 16.06
C THR A 595 -30.15 -29.57 15.10
N LYS A 596 -29.57 -28.46 14.61
CA LYS A 596 -28.45 -28.45 13.68
C LYS A 596 -27.25 -27.78 14.33
N ILE A 597 -26.38 -28.61 14.92
CA ILE A 597 -25.17 -28.15 15.59
C ILE A 597 -23.95 -28.82 14.94
N VAL A 598 -22.95 -28.01 14.61
CA VAL A 598 -21.62 -28.48 14.22
C VAL A 598 -20.61 -28.07 15.30
N MET A 599 -19.71 -28.99 15.64
CA MET A 599 -18.56 -28.71 16.49
C MET A 599 -17.36 -28.43 15.58
N ILE A 600 -16.64 -27.35 15.86
CA ILE A 600 -15.43 -26.95 15.14
C ILE A 600 -14.32 -26.81 16.17
N GLY A 601 -13.23 -27.54 16.03
CA GLY A 601 -12.11 -27.54 16.98
C GLY A 601 -10.77 -27.72 16.31
#